data_AF-A0A1G8MGL0-F1
#
_entry.id   AF-A0A1G8MGL0-F1
#
_cell.length_a   1.000
_cell.length_b   1.000
_cell.length_c   1.000
_cell.angle_alpha   90.00
_cell.angle_beta   90.00
_cell.angle_gamma   90.00
#
_symmetry.space_group_name_H-M   'P 1'
#
loop_
_entity.id
_entity.type
_entity.pdbx_description
1 polymer ?
#
loop_
_entity_poly.entity_id
_entity_poly.type
_entity_poly.pdbx_seq_one_letter_code
_entity_poly.pdbx_strand_id
1 'polypeptide(L)'
;MKIEIWSDVMCPFCYIGKNNFEKALEGLPFKDEVEVEWKSFQLDPSLNPVEIKTTMEYFKEKKGFPEAQVKQMIGQVLQMGKDAGIEFNFEKALITNTFLAHKLLHLAKKYKKADKMEEALFIAHFIDGKNVGDKDTLISIAESLGLDKDEAQQVLASDEFNDEVQRDFSEAQNHRISGVPFFILNGKYSVSGAQPSGFFAEALQQTYNETAGKLKDISSGENSCDADGCSI
;
A
#
# COMPACT_ATOMS: atom_id res chain seq x y z
N MET A 1 -12.79 -7.79 9.68
CA MET A 1 -11.67 -7.05 10.29
C MET A 1 -11.00 -6.21 9.22
N LYS A 2 -10.96 -4.88 9.37
CA LYS A 2 -10.40 -3.98 8.35
C LYS A 2 -8.90 -3.75 8.58
N ILE A 3 -8.07 -3.83 7.54
CA ILE A 3 -6.64 -3.55 7.57
C ILE A 3 -6.33 -2.43 6.57
N GLU A 4 -5.82 -1.31 7.05
CA GLU A 4 -5.43 -0.18 6.20
C GLU A 4 -3.91 -0.18 6.02
N ILE A 5 -3.43 -0.11 4.78
CA ILE A 5 -2.00 -0.23 4.45
C ILE A 5 -1.55 0.99 3.66
N TRP A 6 -0.77 1.87 4.28
CA TRP A 6 -0.10 2.96 3.58
C TRP A 6 1.14 2.43 2.87
N SER A 7 1.21 2.72 1.57
CA SER A 7 2.22 2.19 0.66
C SER A 7 2.63 3.22 -0.39
N ASP A 8 3.85 3.05 -0.91
CA ASP A 8 4.30 3.76 -2.10
C ASP A 8 4.90 2.74 -3.08
N VAL A 9 4.56 2.85 -4.36
CA VAL A 9 4.91 1.87 -5.40
C VAL A 9 6.42 1.80 -5.67
N MET A 10 7.17 2.85 -5.29
CA MET A 10 8.64 2.87 -5.36
C MET A 10 9.32 2.47 -4.05
N CYS A 11 8.57 2.02 -3.04
CA CYS A 11 9.13 1.55 -1.78
C CYS A 11 9.33 0.03 -1.80
N PRO A 12 10.57 -0.48 -1.80
CA PRO A 12 10.80 -1.92 -1.87
C PRO A 12 10.37 -2.64 -0.59
N PHE A 13 10.40 -1.96 0.56
CA PHE A 13 9.86 -2.50 1.79
C PHE A 13 8.34 -2.62 1.75
N CYS A 14 7.63 -1.81 0.95
CA CYS A 14 6.19 -1.99 0.80
C CYS A 14 5.88 -3.30 0.08
N TYR A 15 6.65 -3.63 -0.97
CA TYR A 15 6.48 -4.90 -1.66
C TYR A 15 6.86 -6.11 -0.77
N ILE A 16 7.99 -6.04 -0.05
CA ILE A 16 8.37 -7.08 0.93
C ILE A 16 7.30 -7.22 2.02
N GLY A 17 6.79 -6.09 2.53
CA GLY A 17 5.76 -6.06 3.55
C GLY A 17 4.45 -6.69 3.08
N LYS A 18 4.04 -6.40 1.84
CA LYS A 18 2.88 -7.03 1.19
C LYS A 18 3.03 -8.56 1.16
N ASN A 19 4.12 -9.07 0.60
CA ASN A 19 4.36 -10.51 0.52
C ASN A 19 4.37 -11.20 1.90
N ASN A 20 5.03 -10.58 2.88
CA ASN A 20 5.05 -11.12 4.24
C ASN A 20 3.68 -11.11 4.91
N PHE A 21 2.91 -10.05 4.71
CA PHE A 21 1.55 -9.89 5.22
C PHE A 21 0.60 -10.92 4.60
N GLU A 22 0.58 -11.05 3.27
CA GLU A 22 -0.26 -12.01 2.55
C GLU A 22 0.09 -13.44 2.92
N LYS A 23 1.39 -13.77 2.99
CA LYS A 23 1.82 -15.09 3.47
C LYS A 23 1.31 -15.42 4.87
N ALA A 24 1.25 -14.43 5.76
CA ALA A 24 0.70 -14.59 7.10
C ALA A 24 -0.82 -14.77 7.07
N LEU A 25 -1.52 -13.90 6.33
CA LEU A 25 -2.97 -13.91 6.19
C LEU A 25 -3.48 -15.24 5.62
N GLU A 26 -2.79 -15.78 4.63
CA GLU A 26 -3.18 -17.03 3.94
C GLU A 26 -3.25 -18.24 4.87
N GLY A 27 -2.45 -18.22 5.94
CA GLY A 27 -2.40 -19.27 6.96
C GLY A 27 -3.46 -19.13 8.07
N LEU A 28 -4.25 -18.05 8.09
CA LEU A 28 -5.23 -17.77 9.13
C LEU A 28 -6.63 -18.27 8.74
N PRO A 29 -7.40 -18.85 9.69
CA PRO A 29 -8.71 -19.44 9.39
C PRO A 29 -9.80 -18.40 9.07
N PHE A 30 -9.59 -17.15 9.48
CA PHE A 30 -10.53 -16.03 9.28
C PHE A 30 -10.11 -15.09 8.13
N LYS A 31 -9.21 -15.53 7.25
CA LYS A 31 -8.66 -14.67 6.18
C LYS A 31 -9.74 -14.03 5.29
N ASP A 32 -10.82 -14.76 5.02
CA ASP A 32 -11.93 -14.28 4.17
C ASP A 32 -12.79 -13.21 4.88
N GLU A 33 -12.59 -13.01 6.18
CA GLU A 33 -13.22 -11.95 6.99
C GLU A 33 -12.33 -10.70 7.08
N VAL A 34 -11.14 -10.72 6.47
CA VAL A 34 -10.21 -9.59 6.44
C VAL A 34 -10.46 -8.74 5.19
N GLU A 35 -10.71 -7.46 5.41
CA GLU A 35 -10.83 -6.46 4.35
C GLU A 35 -9.54 -5.64 4.31
N VAL A 36 -8.83 -5.67 3.19
CA VAL A 36 -7.60 -4.89 2.99
C VAL A 36 -7.92 -3.63 2.19
N GLU A 37 -7.58 -2.47 2.76
CA GLU A 37 -7.65 -1.18 2.10
C GLU A 37 -6.25 -0.59 1.91
N TRP A 38 -5.84 -0.44 0.66
CA TRP A 38 -4.59 0.23 0.31
C TRP A 38 -4.76 1.75 0.38
N LYS A 39 -3.78 2.43 0.97
CA LYS A 39 -3.75 3.89 1.18
C LYS A 39 -2.52 4.48 0.51
N SER A 40 -2.72 5.61 -0.15
CA SER A 40 -1.64 6.29 -0.89
C SER A 40 -0.63 6.92 0.06
N PHE A 41 0.66 6.78 -0.24
CA PHE A 41 1.76 7.51 0.40
C PHE A 41 2.84 7.83 -0.64
N GLN A 42 3.54 8.96 -0.51
CA GLN A 42 4.72 9.26 -1.33
C GLN A 42 5.96 9.42 -0.46
N LEU A 43 6.97 8.60 -0.72
CA LEU A 43 8.29 8.71 -0.08
C LEU A 43 8.98 10.03 -0.46
N ASP A 44 8.80 10.50 -1.69
CA ASP A 44 9.33 11.79 -2.15
C ASP A 44 8.33 12.52 -3.05
N PRO A 45 7.39 13.30 -2.47
CA PRO A 45 6.44 14.09 -3.24
C PRO A 45 7.11 15.28 -3.98
N SER A 46 8.40 15.55 -3.73
CA SER A 46 9.14 16.64 -4.38
C SER A 46 9.75 16.25 -5.72
N LEU A 47 9.64 14.98 -6.13
CA LEU A 47 10.14 14.52 -7.43
C LEU A 47 9.39 15.21 -8.58
N ASN A 48 10.14 15.69 -9.56
CA ASN A 48 9.57 16.27 -10.78
C ASN A 48 8.87 15.16 -11.60
N PRO A 49 7.57 15.29 -11.94
CA PRO A 49 6.82 14.26 -12.65
C PRO A 49 7.37 13.85 -14.02
N VAL A 50 8.18 14.69 -14.67
CA VAL A 50 8.76 14.38 -15.99
C VAL A 50 10.19 13.86 -15.93
N GLU A 51 10.82 13.87 -14.76
CA GLU A 51 12.19 13.39 -14.59
C GLU A 51 12.21 11.94 -14.13
N ILE A 52 13.13 11.18 -14.69
CA ILE A 52 13.47 9.84 -14.22
C ILE A 52 14.92 9.82 -13.77
N LYS A 53 15.20 9.06 -12.71
CA LYS A 53 16.56 8.83 -12.22
C LYS A 53 16.77 7.36 -11.94
N THR A 54 18.01 6.91 -12.05
CA THR A 54 18.38 5.62 -11.45
C THR A 54 18.37 5.74 -9.92
N THR A 55 18.24 4.60 -9.24
CA THR A 55 18.37 4.53 -7.78
C THR A 55 19.70 5.16 -7.31
N MET A 56 20.80 4.90 -8.02
CA MET A 56 22.12 5.42 -7.67
C MET A 56 22.19 6.95 -7.78
N GLU A 57 21.73 7.53 -8.88
CA GLU A 57 21.70 8.98 -9.09
C GLU A 57 20.85 9.66 -8.02
N TYR A 58 19.65 9.15 -7.75
CA TYR A 58 18.76 9.71 -6.75
C TYR A 58 19.41 9.78 -5.36
N PHE A 59 19.98 8.68 -4.87
CA PHE A 59 20.61 8.68 -3.54
C PHE A 59 21.88 9.53 -3.46
N LYS A 60 22.68 9.61 -4.54
CA LYS A 60 23.86 10.47 -4.59
C LYS A 60 23.49 11.94 -4.59
N GLU A 61 22.57 12.36 -5.46
CA GLU A 61 22.21 13.76 -5.64
C GLU A 61 21.31 14.29 -4.53
N LYS A 62 20.26 13.54 -4.18
CA LYS A 62 19.22 13.99 -3.24
C LYS A 62 19.60 13.73 -1.79
N LYS A 63 20.28 12.62 -1.51
CA LYS A 63 20.62 12.19 -0.14
C LYS A 63 22.10 12.35 0.21
N GLY A 64 22.96 12.66 -0.77
CA GLY A 64 24.39 12.84 -0.55
C GLY A 64 25.13 11.55 -0.15
N PHE A 65 24.56 10.39 -0.44
CA PHE A 65 25.14 9.12 -0.01
C PHE A 65 26.30 8.71 -0.92
N PRO A 66 27.44 8.23 -0.36
CA PRO A 66 28.49 7.62 -1.15
C PRO A 66 27.99 6.38 -1.89
N GLU A 67 28.50 6.14 -3.10
CA GLU A 67 28.10 5.01 -3.94
C GLU A 67 28.22 3.65 -3.22
N ALA A 68 29.28 3.46 -2.42
CA ALA A 68 29.47 2.23 -1.64
C ALA A 68 28.34 2.01 -0.62
N GLN A 69 27.85 3.07 0.03
CA GLN A 69 26.73 3.01 0.96
C GLN A 69 25.44 2.63 0.23
N VAL A 70 25.18 3.24 -0.93
CA VAL A 70 23.99 2.92 -1.74
C VAL A 70 24.01 1.46 -2.20
N LYS A 71 25.16 0.96 -2.68
CA LYS A 71 25.34 -0.45 -3.05
C LYS A 71 25.07 -1.39 -1.87
N GLN A 72 25.56 -1.06 -0.68
CA GLN A 72 25.30 -1.85 0.52
C GLN A 72 23.80 -1.89 0.88
N MET A 73 23.12 -0.74 0.84
CA MET A 73 21.69 -0.65 1.11
C MET A 73 20.87 -1.48 0.11
N ILE A 74 21.17 -1.36 -1.19
CA ILE A 74 20.52 -2.18 -2.23
C ILE A 74 20.77 -3.67 -1.95
N GLY A 75 22.00 -4.05 -1.61
CA GLY A 75 22.34 -5.45 -1.28
C GLY A 75 21.52 -6.03 -0.12
N GLN A 76 21.26 -5.23 0.93
CA GLN A 76 20.41 -5.63 2.04
C GLN A 76 18.95 -5.83 1.60
N VAL A 77 18.41 -4.91 0.80
CA VAL A 77 17.04 -5.00 0.29
C VAL A 77 16.88 -6.20 -0.66
N LEU A 78 17.88 -6.48 -1.50
CA LEU A 78 17.90 -7.67 -2.36
C LEU A 78 17.81 -8.96 -1.53
N GLN A 79 18.53 -9.04 -0.42
CA GLN A 79 18.48 -10.22 0.45
C GLN A 79 17.10 -10.35 1.12
N MET A 80 16.57 -9.26 1.66
CA MET A 80 15.23 -9.27 2.28
C MET A 80 14.12 -9.60 1.26
N GLY A 81 14.27 -9.12 0.02
CA GLY A 81 13.39 -9.49 -1.08
C GLY A 81 13.38 -10.98 -1.34
N LYS A 82 14.56 -11.60 -1.47
CA LYS A 82 14.68 -13.06 -1.66
C LYS A 82 14.00 -13.85 -0.53
N ASP A 83 14.20 -13.43 0.72
CA ASP A 83 13.59 -14.07 1.88
C ASP A 83 12.05 -13.96 1.87
N ALA A 84 11.51 -12.90 1.26
CA ALA A 84 10.09 -12.67 1.01
C ALA A 84 9.57 -13.24 -0.33
N GLY A 85 10.42 -13.93 -1.10
CA GLY A 85 10.05 -14.54 -2.39
C GLY A 85 10.05 -13.58 -3.58
N ILE A 86 10.74 -12.44 -3.49
CA ILE A 86 10.82 -11.41 -4.52
C ILE A 86 12.22 -11.39 -5.14
N GLU A 87 12.29 -11.51 -6.46
CA GLU A 87 13.53 -11.30 -7.23
C GLU A 87 13.59 -9.88 -7.79
N PHE A 88 14.02 -8.93 -6.95
CA PHE A 88 14.17 -7.53 -7.35
C PHE A 88 15.22 -7.34 -8.46
N ASN A 89 14.91 -6.41 -9.37
CA ASN A 89 15.80 -5.95 -10.43
C ASN A 89 16.12 -4.45 -10.29
N PHE A 90 16.87 -4.10 -9.23
CA PHE A 90 17.22 -2.70 -8.93
C PHE A 90 18.07 -2.00 -9.99
N GLU A 91 18.75 -2.75 -10.86
CA GLU A 91 19.49 -2.17 -11.98
C GLU A 91 18.56 -1.50 -13.00
N LYS A 92 17.32 -1.99 -13.11
CA LYS A 92 16.30 -1.41 -13.99
C LYS A 92 15.31 -0.49 -13.27
N ALA A 93 15.25 -0.52 -11.94
CA ALA A 93 14.29 0.27 -11.17
C ALA A 93 14.53 1.78 -11.38
N LEU A 94 13.45 2.49 -11.71
CA LEU A 94 13.45 3.92 -12.03
C LEU A 94 12.80 4.75 -10.92
N ILE A 95 13.51 5.71 -10.37
CA ILE A 95 12.94 6.71 -9.46
C ILE A 95 12.15 7.73 -10.29
N THR A 96 10.87 7.86 -9.96
CA THR A 96 9.88 8.70 -10.67
C THR A 96 8.83 9.19 -9.68
N ASN A 97 8.06 10.21 -10.04
CA ASN A 97 6.94 10.65 -9.21
C ASN A 97 5.80 9.63 -9.29
N THR A 98 5.33 9.16 -8.13
CA THR A 98 4.33 8.09 -8.03
C THR A 98 2.87 8.57 -7.93
N PHE A 99 2.61 9.88 -8.05
CA PHE A 99 1.27 10.43 -7.85
C PHE A 99 0.25 9.86 -8.85
N LEU A 100 0.65 9.72 -10.11
CA LEU A 100 -0.20 9.13 -11.15
C LEU A 100 -0.49 7.64 -10.91
N ALA A 101 0.48 6.90 -10.36
CA ALA A 101 0.28 5.50 -9.96
C ALA A 101 -0.77 5.40 -8.84
N HIS A 102 -0.71 6.28 -7.84
CA HIS A 102 -1.70 6.37 -6.77
C HIS A 102 -3.09 6.72 -7.30
N LYS A 103 -3.21 7.59 -8.30
CA LYS A 103 -4.51 7.84 -8.96
C LYS A 103 -5.11 6.57 -9.56
N LEU A 104 -4.30 5.74 -10.23
CA LEU A 104 -4.77 4.45 -10.74
C LEU A 104 -5.11 3.46 -9.65
N LEU A 105 -4.40 3.48 -8.52
CA LEU A 105 -4.78 2.69 -7.35
C LEU A 105 -6.20 3.05 -6.89
N HIS A 106 -6.54 4.33 -6.83
CA HIS A 106 -7.89 4.80 -6.49
C HIS A 106 -8.94 4.41 -7.54
N LEU A 107 -8.62 4.50 -8.85
CA LEU A 107 -9.50 3.95 -9.89
C LEU A 107 -9.75 2.46 -9.66
N ALA A 108 -8.72 1.68 -9.36
CA ALA A 108 -8.84 0.24 -9.11
C ALA A 108 -9.68 -0.09 -7.86
N LYS A 109 -9.73 0.79 -6.85
CA LYS A 109 -10.63 0.64 -5.68
C LYS A 109 -12.10 0.57 -6.09
N LYS A 110 -12.54 1.40 -7.05
CA LYS A 110 -13.92 1.39 -7.60
C LYS A 110 -14.33 0.00 -8.12
N TYR A 111 -13.35 -0.77 -8.59
CA TYR A 111 -13.54 -2.10 -9.17
C TYR A 111 -13.12 -3.25 -8.26
N LYS A 112 -12.81 -2.98 -6.97
CA LYS A 112 -12.27 -3.97 -6.02
C LYS A 112 -11.01 -4.69 -6.54
N LYS A 113 -10.17 -3.95 -7.27
CA LYS A 113 -8.90 -4.42 -7.85
C LYS A 113 -7.69 -3.68 -7.28
N ALA A 114 -7.85 -2.92 -6.20
CA ALA A 114 -6.76 -2.12 -5.60
C ALA A 114 -5.53 -2.98 -5.26
N ASP A 115 -5.74 -4.14 -4.63
CA ASP A 115 -4.65 -5.06 -4.30
C ASP A 115 -3.89 -5.57 -5.53
N LYS A 116 -4.63 -5.96 -6.58
CA LYS A 116 -4.04 -6.38 -7.86
C LYS A 116 -3.31 -5.25 -8.58
N MET A 117 -3.81 -4.02 -8.44
CA MET A 117 -3.18 -2.82 -9.00
C MET A 117 -1.87 -2.52 -8.29
N GLU A 118 -1.85 -2.57 -6.95
CA GLU A 118 -0.65 -2.40 -6.15
C GLU A 118 0.43 -3.43 -6.53
N GLU A 119 0.06 -4.72 -6.61
CA GLU A 119 0.95 -5.79 -7.06
C GLU A 119 1.51 -5.53 -8.47
N ALA A 120 0.63 -5.15 -9.42
CA ALA A 120 1.05 -4.90 -10.79
C ALA A 120 2.00 -3.69 -10.92
N LEU A 121 1.79 -2.65 -10.11
CA LEU A 121 2.67 -1.49 -10.03
C LEU A 121 4.03 -1.86 -9.43
N PHE A 122 4.07 -2.69 -8.38
CA PHE A 122 5.33 -3.21 -7.85
C PHE A 122 6.09 -4.04 -8.89
N ILE A 123 5.44 -4.99 -9.55
CA ILE A 123 6.07 -5.81 -10.60
C ILE A 123 6.61 -4.91 -11.72
N ALA A 124 5.80 -3.95 -12.19
CA ALA A 124 6.20 -3.02 -13.24
C ALA A 124 7.46 -2.23 -12.84
N HIS A 125 7.53 -1.71 -11.62
CA HIS A 125 8.66 -0.91 -11.17
C HIS A 125 9.90 -1.75 -10.81
N PHE A 126 9.73 -2.78 -9.98
CA PHE A 126 10.81 -3.52 -9.33
C PHE A 126 11.34 -4.71 -10.12
N ILE A 127 10.55 -5.27 -11.04
CA ILE A 127 10.92 -6.46 -11.80
C ILE A 127 11.13 -6.09 -13.27
N ASP A 128 10.14 -5.42 -13.87
CA ASP A 128 10.16 -5.07 -15.28
C ASP A 128 10.99 -3.80 -15.58
N GLY A 129 11.18 -2.91 -14.60
CA GLY A 129 11.88 -1.64 -14.77
C GLY A 129 11.10 -0.60 -15.59
N LYS A 130 9.78 -0.64 -15.53
CA LYS A 130 8.89 0.31 -16.21
C LYS A 130 8.75 1.60 -15.40
N ASN A 131 8.52 2.71 -16.11
CA ASN A 131 8.29 4.01 -15.48
C ASN A 131 6.83 4.11 -14.99
N VAL A 132 6.63 3.93 -13.68
CA VAL A 132 5.29 4.06 -13.05
C VAL A 132 4.81 5.52 -12.90
N GLY A 133 5.57 6.50 -13.38
CA GLY A 133 5.13 7.88 -13.58
C GLY A 133 4.68 8.18 -15.02
N ASP A 134 4.85 7.24 -15.95
CA ASP A 134 4.46 7.39 -17.35
C ASP A 134 3.00 6.95 -17.59
N LYS A 135 2.23 7.76 -18.32
CA LYS A 135 0.81 7.53 -18.52
C LYS A 135 0.53 6.27 -19.36
N ASP A 136 1.29 6.07 -20.44
CA ASP A 136 1.06 4.93 -21.34
C ASP A 136 1.36 3.60 -20.62
N THR A 137 2.43 3.58 -19.83
CA THR A 137 2.76 2.47 -18.93
C THR A 137 1.62 2.18 -17.97
N LEU A 138 1.10 3.20 -17.30
CA LEU A 138 0.01 3.08 -16.32
C LEU A 138 -1.30 2.58 -16.97
N ILE A 139 -1.66 3.09 -18.15
CA ILE A 139 -2.84 2.64 -18.90
C ILE A 139 -2.70 1.15 -19.26
N SER A 140 -1.53 0.73 -19.73
CA SER A 140 -1.28 -0.68 -20.08
C SER A 140 -1.42 -1.60 -18.85
N ILE A 141 -0.98 -1.15 -17.67
CA ILE A 141 -1.18 -1.88 -16.41
C ILE A 141 -2.68 -1.98 -16.08
N ALA A 142 -3.43 -0.87 -16.17
CA ALA A 142 -4.87 -0.89 -15.94
C ALA A 142 -5.62 -1.85 -16.87
N GLU A 143 -5.31 -1.83 -18.17
CA GLU A 143 -5.87 -2.74 -19.17
C GLU A 143 -5.56 -4.20 -18.86
N SER A 144 -4.34 -4.51 -18.42
CA SER A 144 -3.95 -5.88 -18.04
C SER A 144 -4.77 -6.46 -16.88
N LEU A 145 -5.32 -5.58 -16.03
CA LEU A 145 -6.21 -5.94 -14.93
C LEU A 145 -7.68 -5.94 -15.36
N GLY A 146 -7.99 -5.65 -16.63
CA GLY A 146 -9.34 -5.54 -17.17
C GLY A 146 -10.08 -4.30 -16.66
N LEU A 147 -9.39 -3.18 -16.48
CA LEU A 147 -10.00 -1.86 -16.35
C LEU A 147 -10.16 -1.24 -17.75
N ASP A 148 -11.14 -0.34 -17.88
CA ASP A 148 -11.39 0.34 -19.14
C ASP A 148 -10.24 1.32 -19.48
N LYS A 149 -9.79 1.26 -20.73
CA LYS A 149 -8.66 2.07 -21.21
C LYS A 149 -8.98 3.55 -21.20
N ASP A 150 -10.17 3.91 -21.69
CA ASP A 150 -10.58 5.31 -21.85
C ASP A 150 -10.81 5.94 -20.47
N GLU A 151 -11.36 5.18 -19.52
CA GLU A 151 -11.47 5.59 -18.11
C GLU A 151 -10.10 5.81 -17.46
N ALA A 152 -9.15 4.89 -17.65
CA ALA A 152 -7.77 5.05 -17.15
C ALA A 152 -7.10 6.30 -17.75
N GLN A 153 -7.28 6.54 -19.05
CA GLN A 153 -6.80 7.74 -19.74
C GLN A 153 -7.43 9.02 -19.16
N GLN A 154 -8.74 9.03 -18.95
CA GLN A 154 -9.46 10.16 -18.37
C GLN A 154 -8.95 10.49 -16.96
N VAL A 155 -8.82 9.48 -16.10
CA VAL A 155 -8.31 9.65 -14.74
C VAL A 155 -6.91 10.24 -14.75
N LEU A 156 -6.01 9.74 -15.61
CA LEU A 156 -4.63 10.22 -15.73
C LEU A 156 -4.51 11.60 -16.39
N ALA A 157 -5.55 12.08 -17.08
CA ALA A 157 -5.58 13.37 -17.76
C ALA A 157 -6.33 14.47 -16.99
N SER A 158 -7.09 14.12 -15.96
CA SER A 158 -7.95 15.03 -15.19
C SER A 158 -7.49 15.15 -13.73
N ASP A 159 -8.28 15.86 -12.91
CA ASP A 159 -8.09 15.94 -11.46
C ASP A 159 -8.84 14.84 -10.69
N GLU A 160 -9.49 13.90 -11.40
CA GLU A 160 -10.20 12.78 -10.77
C GLU A 160 -9.25 11.97 -9.87
N PHE A 161 -9.68 11.63 -8.66
CA PHE A 161 -8.89 11.01 -7.59
C PHE A 161 -7.78 11.85 -6.94
N ASN A 162 -7.56 13.10 -7.35
CA ASN A 162 -6.55 13.94 -6.69
C ASN A 162 -6.87 14.15 -5.21
N ASP A 163 -8.13 14.45 -4.88
CA ASP A 163 -8.56 14.71 -3.50
C ASP A 163 -8.44 13.48 -2.62
N GLU A 164 -8.73 12.29 -3.15
CA GLU A 164 -8.60 11.04 -2.43
C GLU A 164 -7.14 10.69 -2.14
N VAL A 165 -6.23 10.90 -3.09
CA VAL A 165 -4.79 10.72 -2.87
C VAL A 165 -4.28 11.72 -1.81
N GLN A 166 -4.68 12.99 -1.89
CA GLN A 166 -4.31 14.00 -0.90
C GLN A 166 -4.91 13.73 0.48
N ARG A 167 -6.10 13.12 0.53
CA ARG A 167 -6.72 12.69 1.78
C ARG A 167 -5.92 11.57 2.43
N ASP A 168 -5.50 10.56 1.69
CA ASP A 168 -4.67 9.47 2.21
C ASP A 168 -3.33 10.01 2.76
N PHE A 169 -2.72 11.02 2.10
CA PHE A 169 -1.52 11.70 2.61
C PHE A 169 -1.78 12.47 3.91
N SER A 170 -2.90 13.18 3.97
CA SER A 170 -3.30 13.94 5.17
C SER A 170 -3.62 13.01 6.34
N GLU A 171 -4.30 11.89 6.08
CA GLU A 171 -4.54 10.83 7.06
C GLU A 171 -3.21 10.28 7.60
N ALA A 172 -2.24 10.00 6.73
CA ALA A 172 -0.91 9.56 7.15
C ALA A 172 -0.23 10.56 8.10
N GLN A 173 -0.27 11.85 7.78
CA GLN A 173 0.29 12.91 8.63
C GLN A 173 -0.43 13.01 9.97
N ASN A 174 -1.77 12.92 9.99
CA ASN A 174 -2.58 12.95 11.20
C ASN A 174 -2.25 11.77 12.12
N HIS A 175 -1.98 10.60 11.55
CA HIS A 175 -1.51 9.42 12.26
C HIS A 175 0.00 9.44 12.56
N ARG A 176 0.72 10.50 12.20
CA ARG A 176 2.18 10.66 12.36
C ARG A 176 2.99 9.54 11.67
N ILE A 177 2.45 9.02 10.58
CA ILE A 177 3.12 8.02 9.73
C ILE A 177 4.21 8.76 8.95
N SER A 178 5.47 8.46 9.27
CA SER A 178 6.65 9.05 8.64
C SER A 178 7.41 8.09 7.71
N GLY A 179 6.91 6.86 7.56
CA GLY A 179 7.51 5.84 6.70
C GLY A 179 6.53 4.72 6.39
N VAL A 180 6.78 4.01 5.30
CA VAL A 180 5.95 2.94 4.75
C VAL A 180 6.78 1.67 4.47
N PRO A 181 6.18 0.47 4.51
CA PRO A 181 4.75 0.21 4.69
C PRO A 181 4.30 0.45 6.12
N PHE A 182 3.07 0.92 6.29
CA PHE A 182 2.46 1.11 7.60
C PHE A 182 1.06 0.52 7.59
N PHE A 183 0.79 -0.33 8.58
CA PHE A 183 -0.46 -1.08 8.68
C PHE A 183 -1.23 -0.58 9.89
N ILE A 184 -2.52 -0.33 9.74
CA ILE A 184 -3.46 -0.14 10.84
C ILE A 184 -4.40 -1.34 10.86
N LEU A 185 -4.38 -2.10 11.95
CA LEU A 185 -5.19 -3.29 12.17
C LEU A 185 -6.46 -2.89 12.93
N ASN A 186 -7.59 -2.92 12.23
CA ASN A 186 -8.94 -2.63 12.72
C ASN A 186 -9.05 -1.32 13.52
N GLY A 187 -8.33 -0.28 13.10
CA GLY A 187 -8.28 1.03 13.77
C GLY A 187 -7.68 1.01 15.18
N LYS A 188 -7.08 -0.11 15.61
CA LYS A 188 -6.66 -0.34 17.00
C LYS A 188 -5.16 -0.49 17.18
N TYR A 189 -4.53 -1.29 16.33
CA TYR A 189 -3.09 -1.55 16.38
C TYR A 189 -2.41 -0.99 15.15
N SER A 190 -1.14 -0.61 15.30
CA SER A 190 -0.29 -0.21 14.18
C SER A 190 0.91 -1.11 14.05
N VAL A 191 1.27 -1.50 12.82
CA VAL A 191 2.51 -2.20 12.50
C VAL A 191 3.30 -1.34 11.52
N SER A 192 4.56 -1.06 11.86
CA SER A 192 5.45 -0.26 11.01
C SER A 192 6.51 -1.14 10.35
N GLY A 193 6.71 -0.94 9.05
CA GLY A 193 7.73 -1.60 8.25
C GLY A 193 7.36 -3.01 7.77
N ALA A 194 8.26 -3.58 6.99
CA ALA A 194 8.15 -4.91 6.40
C ALA A 194 8.43 -6.03 7.42
N GLN A 195 7.56 -6.19 8.42
CA GLN A 195 7.73 -7.18 9.47
C GLN A 195 7.72 -8.62 8.90
N PRO A 196 8.35 -9.60 9.58
CA PRO A 196 8.28 -11.00 9.17
C PRO A 196 6.85 -11.55 9.20
N SER A 197 6.55 -12.51 8.33
CA SER A 197 5.22 -13.17 8.28
C SER A 197 4.73 -13.71 9.63
N GLY A 198 5.60 -14.28 10.46
CA GLY A 198 5.24 -14.76 11.80
C GLY A 198 4.71 -13.64 12.71
N PHE A 199 5.31 -12.45 12.66
CA PHE A 199 4.84 -11.29 13.41
C PHE A 199 3.47 -10.82 12.91
N PHE A 200 3.26 -10.76 11.59
CA PHE A 200 1.95 -10.42 11.03
C PHE A 200 0.86 -11.42 11.46
N ALA A 201 1.17 -12.72 11.47
CA ALA A 201 0.21 -13.74 11.89
C ALA A 201 -0.22 -13.56 13.36
N GLU A 202 0.73 -13.31 14.26
CA GLU A 202 0.46 -13.02 15.67
C GLU A 202 -0.38 -11.74 15.83
N ALA A 203 -0.01 -10.65 15.16
CA ALA A 203 -0.71 -9.38 15.24
C ALA A 203 -2.14 -9.46 14.69
N LEU A 204 -2.35 -10.16 13.56
CA LEU A 204 -3.66 -10.41 12.97
C LEU A 204 -4.52 -11.29 13.88
N GLN A 205 -3.98 -12.38 14.41
CA GLN A 205 -4.69 -13.29 15.31
C GLN A 205 -5.11 -12.58 16.61
N GLN A 206 -4.22 -11.78 17.19
CA GLN A 206 -4.53 -10.99 18.38
C GLN A 206 -5.64 -9.98 18.08
N THR A 207 -5.50 -9.19 17.01
CA THR A 207 -6.49 -8.17 16.63
C THR A 207 -7.85 -8.82 16.37
N TYR A 208 -7.87 -9.94 15.65
CA TYR A 208 -9.09 -10.67 15.36
C TYR A 208 -9.77 -11.17 16.64
N ASN A 209 -9.05 -11.82 17.55
CA ASN A 209 -9.64 -12.32 18.80
C ASN A 209 -10.27 -11.23 19.66
N GLU A 210 -9.69 -10.03 19.66
CA GLU A 210 -10.19 -8.89 20.43
C GLU A 210 -11.35 -8.16 19.77
N THR A 211 -11.48 -8.24 18.44
CA THR A 211 -12.45 -7.44 17.67
C THR A 211 -13.59 -8.26 17.08
N ALA A 212 -13.40 -9.57 16.89
CA ALA A 212 -14.43 -10.52 16.44
C ALA A 212 -15.38 -10.96 17.59
N GLY A 213 -15.11 -10.54 18.83
CA GLY A 213 -16.02 -10.75 19.95
C GLY A 213 -17.35 -10.00 19.74
N LYS A 214 -18.47 -10.64 20.08
CA LYS A 214 -19.80 -9.99 20.08
C LYS A 214 -19.73 -8.67 20.84
N LEU A 215 -20.27 -7.60 20.24
CA LEU A 215 -20.43 -6.30 20.89
C LEU A 215 -21.05 -6.52 22.28
N LYS A 216 -20.37 -6.02 23.31
CA LYS A 216 -20.93 -6.02 24.66
C LYS A 216 -21.87 -4.84 24.75
N ASP A 217 -23.16 -5.12 24.90
CA ASP A 217 -24.12 -4.11 25.30
C ASP A 217 -23.79 -3.70 26.74
N ILE A 218 -23.44 -2.43 26.91
CA ILE A 218 -23.14 -1.81 28.20
C ILE A 218 -24.27 -0.87 28.65
N SER A 219 -25.36 -0.80 27.88
CA SER A 219 -26.51 -0.02 28.25
C SER A 219 -27.21 -0.65 29.47
N SER A 220 -27.51 0.16 30.47
CA SER A 220 -28.51 -0.19 31.49
C SER A 220 -29.87 0.06 30.85
N GLY A 221 -30.41 -0.95 30.18
CA GLY A 221 -31.61 -0.84 29.36
C GLY A 221 -32.78 -0.22 30.12
N GLU A 222 -33.20 0.96 29.66
CA GLU A 222 -34.53 1.56 29.77
C GLU A 222 -34.52 2.77 28.81
N ASN A 223 -35.54 2.90 27.96
CA ASN A 223 -35.65 3.85 26.82
C ASN A 223 -35.03 3.39 25.48
N SER A 224 -35.33 2.17 25.03
CA SER A 224 -35.05 1.75 23.64
C SER A 224 -36.31 1.24 22.95
N CYS A 225 -36.39 1.48 21.63
CA CYS A 225 -37.42 0.90 20.79
C CYS A 225 -36.80 -0.17 19.89
N ASP A 226 -37.49 -1.29 19.75
CA ASP A 226 -37.17 -2.36 18.81
C ASP A 226 -38.32 -2.55 17.81
N ALA A 227 -38.28 -3.64 17.04
CA ALA A 227 -39.27 -3.93 16.02
C ALA A 227 -40.69 -4.14 16.60
N ASP A 228 -40.80 -4.44 17.90
CA ASP A 228 -42.03 -4.83 18.56
C ASP A 228 -42.58 -3.73 19.50
N GLY A 229 -41.82 -2.67 19.78
CA GLY A 229 -42.30 -1.50 20.50
C GLY A 229 -41.20 -0.74 21.24
N CYS A 230 -41.61 0.18 22.11
CA CYS A 230 -40.70 0.97 22.94
C CYS A 230 -40.78 0.54 24.41
N SER A 231 -39.62 0.29 25.01
CA SER A 231 -39.45 0.20 26.46
C SER A 231 -39.24 1.60 27.01
N ILE A 232 -40.11 2.03 27.94
CA ILE A 232 -40.12 3.35 28.59
C ILE A 232 -40.02 3.17 30.09
#